data_AF-U1KJ06-F1
#
_entry.id   AF-U1KJ06-F1
#
_cell.length_a   1.000
_cell.length_b   1.000
_cell.length_c   1.000
_cell.angle_alpha   90.00
_cell.angle_beta   90.00
_cell.angle_gamma   90.00
#
_symmetry.space_group_name_H-M   'P 1'
#
loop_
_entity.id
_entity.type
_entity.pdbx_description
1 polymer ?
#
loop_
_entity_poly.entity_id
_entity_poly.type
_entity_poly.pdbx_seq_one_letter_code
_entity_poly.pdbx_strand_id
1 'polypeptide(L)'
;MTPSTLRFFSGLALFCFLSVVIINICSHFGIVIFKSITFFFQAFVILMAIPLVNMCNKTMPNGSNGNLVHIFSATNGKYLFVLALITIYGFINFFYFIHKTKPFPRGEAPTDIVSGIFSSLQMVFAFLEYIIASALLKITYKQKVT
;
A
#
# COMPACT_ATOMS: atom_id res chain seq x y z
N MET A 1 17.97 -12.39 -8.51
CA MET A 1 17.22 -11.13 -8.81
C MET A 1 18.18 -9.96 -8.67
N THR A 2 18.08 -8.93 -9.51
CA THR A 2 19.04 -7.80 -9.46
C THR A 2 18.55 -6.71 -8.50
N PRO A 3 19.46 -6.03 -7.78
CA PRO A 3 19.11 -4.86 -6.98
C PRO A 3 18.44 -3.73 -7.78
N SER A 4 18.71 -3.62 -9.08
CA SER A 4 18.08 -2.63 -9.96
C SER A 4 16.57 -2.86 -10.09
N THR A 5 16.12 -4.10 -10.26
CA THR A 5 14.69 -4.45 -10.33
C THR A 5 13.98 -4.11 -9.01
N LEU A 6 14.59 -4.43 -7.86
CA LEU A 6 13.99 -4.13 -6.55
C LEU A 6 13.94 -2.62 -6.25
N ARG A 7 14.93 -1.85 -6.69
CA ARG A 7 14.89 -0.37 -6.63
C ARG A 7 13.73 0.18 -7.46
N PHE A 8 13.53 -0.36 -8.66
CA PHE A 8 12.41 0.03 -9.51
C PHE A 8 11.06 -0.27 -8.83
N PHE A 9 10.84 -1.49 -8.33
CA PHE A 9 9.62 -1.83 -7.60
C PHE A 9 9.41 -0.98 -6.34
N SER A 10 10.48 -0.68 -5.59
CA SER A 10 10.40 0.20 -4.41
C SER A 10 10.01 1.63 -4.78
N GLY A 11 10.60 2.20 -5.83
CA GLY A 11 10.24 3.53 -6.33
C GLY A 11 8.81 3.58 -6.85
N LEU A 12 8.37 2.52 -7.53
CA LEU A 12 7.02 2.38 -8.06
C LEU A 12 5.97 2.25 -6.94
N ALA A 13 6.24 1.44 -5.92
CA ALA A 13 5.40 1.33 -4.72
C ALA A 13 5.30 2.66 -3.97
N LEU A 14 6.42 3.40 -3.84
CA LEU A 14 6.41 4.73 -3.24
C LEU A 14 5.58 5.72 -4.07
N PHE A 15 5.75 5.72 -5.39
CA PHE A 15 4.96 6.59 -6.29
C PHE A 15 3.46 6.30 -6.18
N CYS A 16 3.07 5.03 -6.16
CA CYS A 16 1.68 4.63 -5.98
C CYS A 16 1.15 5.02 -4.62
N PHE A 17 1.90 4.80 -3.54
CA PHE A 17 1.52 5.26 -2.21
C PHE A 17 1.24 6.77 -2.17
N LEU A 18 2.16 7.58 -2.69
CA LEU A 18 2.00 9.04 -2.76
C LEU A 18 0.80 9.45 -3.62
N SER A 19 0.59 8.77 -4.75
CA SER A 19 -0.56 9.04 -5.62
C SER A 19 -1.89 8.76 -4.93
N VAL A 20 -1.98 7.64 -4.20
CA VAL A 20 -3.19 7.29 -3.43
C VAL A 20 -3.39 8.25 -2.26
N VAL A 21 -2.33 8.71 -1.59
CA VAL A 21 -2.39 9.78 -0.58
C VAL A 21 -2.98 11.06 -1.17
N ILE A 22 -2.50 11.49 -2.35
CA ILE A 22 -3.03 12.68 -3.04
C ILE A 22 -4.51 12.50 -3.37
N ILE A 23 -4.90 11.34 -3.91
CA ILE A 23 -6.32 11.05 -4.19
C ILE A 23 -7.16 11.15 -2.93
N ASN A 24 -6.65 10.63 -1.81
CA ASN A 24 -7.33 10.68 -0.53
C ASN A 24 -7.51 12.11 -0.02
N ILE A 25 -6.45 12.93 -0.11
CA ILE A 25 -6.49 14.35 0.25
C ILE A 25 -7.50 15.11 -0.61
N CYS A 26 -7.45 14.92 -1.93
CA CYS A 26 -8.40 15.55 -2.84
C CYS A 26 -9.84 15.17 -2.51
N SER A 27 -10.11 13.89 -2.26
CA SER A 27 -11.41 13.41 -1.81
C SER A 27 -11.85 14.09 -0.50
N HIS A 28 -10.95 14.22 0.48
CA HIS A 28 -11.25 14.86 1.76
C HIS A 28 -11.70 16.32 1.59
N PHE A 29 -11.14 17.03 0.61
CA PHE A 29 -11.51 18.40 0.26
C PHE A 29 -12.64 18.50 -0.77
N GLY A 30 -13.30 17.40 -1.13
CA GLY A 30 -14.39 17.39 -2.11
C GLY A 30 -13.93 17.68 -3.55
N ILE A 31 -12.64 17.53 -3.83
CA ILE A 31 -12.07 17.72 -5.16
C ILE A 31 -12.32 16.46 -5.98
N VAL A 32 -13.09 16.61 -7.06
CA VAL A 32 -13.44 15.51 -7.96
C VAL A 32 -12.23 15.12 -8.81
N ILE A 33 -11.70 13.92 -8.60
CA ILE A 33 -10.72 13.29 -9.48
C ILE A 33 -11.44 12.38 -10.47
N PHE A 34 -10.92 12.30 -11.70
CA PHE A 34 -11.40 11.35 -12.70
C PHE A 34 -11.43 9.91 -12.15
N LYS A 35 -12.58 9.26 -12.29
CA LYS A 35 -12.79 7.85 -11.86
C LYS A 35 -11.74 6.91 -12.44
N SER A 36 -11.32 7.13 -13.68
CA SER A 36 -10.30 6.33 -14.38
C SER A 36 -8.93 6.39 -13.68
N ILE A 37 -8.50 7.56 -13.21
CA ILE A 37 -7.24 7.73 -12.48
C ILE A 37 -7.30 6.98 -11.15
N THR A 38 -8.41 7.13 -10.42
CA THR A 38 -8.62 6.45 -9.15
C THR A 38 -8.60 4.93 -9.33
N PHE A 39 -9.32 4.42 -10.33
CA PHE A 39 -9.35 3.00 -10.66
C PHE A 39 -7.97 2.46 -11.11
N PHE A 40 -7.24 3.24 -11.91
CA PHE A 40 -5.90 2.86 -12.37
C PHE A 40 -4.96 2.58 -11.18
N PHE A 41 -4.87 3.50 -10.22
CA PHE A 41 -4.00 3.30 -9.05
C PHE A 41 -4.48 2.16 -8.15
N GLN A 42 -5.80 1.94 -8.03
CA GLN A 42 -6.35 0.80 -7.28
C GLN A 42 -5.98 -0.54 -7.91
N ALA A 43 -6.20 -0.68 -9.22
CA ALA A 43 -5.84 -1.88 -9.95
C ALA A 43 -4.33 -2.12 -9.89
N PHE A 44 -3.55 -1.04 -9.99
CA PHE A 44 -2.10 -1.11 -9.97
C PHE A 44 -1.54 -1.65 -8.64
N VAL A 45 -2.03 -1.15 -7.49
CA VAL A 45 -1.63 -1.67 -6.17
C VAL A 45 -1.93 -3.17 -6.09
N ILE A 46 -3.14 -3.59 -6.42
CA ILE A 46 -3.50 -5.03 -6.41
C ILE A 46 -2.58 -5.86 -7.30
N LEU A 47 -2.26 -5.38 -8.50
CA LEU A 47 -1.39 -6.08 -9.44
C LEU A 47 0.07 -6.15 -8.97
N MET A 48 0.56 -5.16 -8.20
CA MET A 48 1.90 -5.17 -7.63
C MET A 48 2.06 -6.10 -6.43
N ALA A 49 1.00 -6.37 -5.68
CA ALA A 49 1.04 -7.32 -4.59
C ALA A 49 1.50 -8.72 -5.05
N ILE A 50 1.03 -9.19 -6.22
CA ILE A 50 1.34 -10.53 -6.76
C ILE A 50 2.85 -10.76 -6.92
N PRO A 51 3.61 -9.94 -7.68
CA PRO A 51 5.04 -10.14 -7.83
C PRO A 51 5.79 -9.98 -6.50
N LEU A 52 5.40 -9.03 -5.65
CA LEU A 52 6.07 -8.79 -4.36
C LEU A 52 5.89 -9.96 -3.38
N VAL A 53 4.71 -10.55 -3.31
CA VAL A 53 4.44 -11.76 -2.51
C VAL A 53 5.28 -12.94 -3.02
N ASN A 54 5.31 -13.16 -4.33
CA ASN A 54 6.13 -14.22 -4.92
C ASN A 54 7.62 -14.03 -4.60
N MET A 55 8.12 -12.79 -4.62
CA MET A 55 9.50 -12.47 -4.25
C MET A 55 9.77 -12.69 -2.75
N CYS A 56 8.83 -12.36 -1.88
CA CYS A 56 8.94 -12.66 -0.44
C CYS A 56 9.09 -14.16 -0.22
N ASN A 57 8.21 -14.97 -0.83
CA ASN A 57 8.23 -16.42 -0.68
C ASN A 57 9.60 -17.02 -1.10
N LYS A 58 10.23 -16.48 -2.15
CA LYS A 58 11.53 -16.96 -2.65
C LYS A 58 12.72 -16.60 -1.75
N THR A 59 12.59 -15.59 -0.88
CA THR A 59 13.70 -15.10 -0.04
C THR A 59 13.64 -15.59 1.40
N MET A 60 12.69 -16.49 1.70
CA MET A 60 12.42 -16.95 3.05
C MET A 60 13.44 -17.99 3.53
N PRO A 61 14.09 -17.79 4.70
CA PRO A 61 14.91 -18.81 5.32
C PRO A 61 13.99 -19.87 5.97
N ASN A 62 14.02 -21.10 5.44
CA ASN A 62 13.34 -22.31 5.93
C ASN A 62 12.10 -22.13 6.84
N GLY A 63 10.91 -22.18 6.23
CA GLY A 63 9.66 -22.79 6.75
C GLY A 63 8.99 -22.33 8.05
N SER A 64 9.70 -21.84 9.07
CA SER A 64 9.15 -21.70 10.43
C SER A 64 8.60 -20.31 10.78
N ASN A 65 9.03 -19.26 10.10
CA ASN A 65 8.59 -17.88 10.35
C ASN A 65 7.76 -17.33 9.18
N GLY A 66 6.62 -16.69 9.46
CA GLY A 66 5.77 -16.09 8.43
C GLY A 66 6.45 -14.95 7.65
N ASN A 67 6.10 -14.81 6.38
CA ASN A 67 6.67 -13.83 5.43
C ASN A 67 6.82 -12.42 5.99
N LEU A 68 5.80 -11.92 6.68
CA LEU A 68 5.79 -10.56 7.22
C LEU A 68 6.83 -10.38 8.35
N VAL A 69 7.03 -11.39 9.20
CA VAL A 69 7.99 -11.33 10.31
C VAL A 69 9.42 -11.18 9.78
N HIS A 70 9.74 -11.91 8.70
CA HIS A 70 11.02 -11.80 8.02
C HIS A 70 11.24 -10.42 7.35
N ILE A 71 10.20 -9.86 6.76
CA ILE A 71 10.26 -8.53 6.12
C ILE A 71 10.42 -7.41 7.17
N PHE A 72 9.69 -7.49 8.29
CA PHE A 72 9.81 -6.50 9.36
C PHE A 72 11.13 -6.59 10.12
N SER A 73 11.70 -7.80 10.28
CA SER A 73 13.04 -7.94 10.87
C SER A 73 14.11 -7.31 9.97
N ALA A 74 14.00 -7.46 8.64
CA ALA A 74 14.93 -6.83 7.70
C ALA A 74 14.89 -5.30 7.77
N THR A 75 13.74 -4.69 8.04
CA THR A 75 13.59 -3.23 8.14
C THR A 75 13.91 -2.67 9.53
N ASN A 76 14.29 -3.50 10.50
CA ASN A 76 14.50 -3.12 11.91
C ASN A 76 13.31 -2.34 12.49
N GLY A 77 12.08 -2.64 12.05
CA GLY A 77 10.88 -1.96 12.51
C GLY A 77 10.75 -0.48 12.12
N LYS A 78 11.62 0.07 11.27
CA LYS A 78 11.65 1.50 10.89
C LYS A 78 10.30 2.06 10.44
N TYR A 79 9.47 1.22 9.81
CA TYR A 79 8.20 1.62 9.22
C TYR A 79 6.97 1.25 10.08
N LEU A 80 7.17 0.58 11.24
CA LEU A 80 6.05 0.07 12.05
C LEU A 80 5.14 1.19 12.56
N PHE A 81 5.73 2.27 13.09
CA PHE A 81 4.95 3.40 13.60
C PHE A 81 4.12 4.06 12.49
N VAL A 82 4.74 4.35 11.34
CA VAL A 82 4.05 4.97 10.20
C VAL A 82 2.96 4.06 9.65
N LEU A 83 3.22 2.76 9.56
CA LEU A 83 2.23 1.77 9.14
C LEU A 83 1.03 1.77 10.10
N ALA A 84 1.28 1.75 11.42
CA ALA A 84 0.23 1.80 12.42
C ALA A 84 -0.64 3.06 12.29
N LEU A 85 -0.02 4.24 12.09
CA LEU A 85 -0.74 5.49 11.89
C LEU A 85 -1.62 5.46 10.63
N ILE A 86 -1.10 4.99 9.49
CA ILE A 86 -1.85 4.90 8.23
C ILE A 86 -2.99 3.88 8.36
N THR A 87 -2.77 2.76 9.05
CA THR A 87 -3.81 1.77 9.31
C THR A 87 -4.92 2.34 10.19
N ILE A 88 -4.58 3.02 11.29
CA ILE A 88 -5.56 3.71 12.15
C ILE A 88 -6.36 4.72 11.33
N TYR A 89 -5.68 5.52 10.51
CA TYR A 89 -6.33 6.47 9.61
C TYR A 89 -7.31 5.77 8.65
N GLY A 90 -6.90 4.66 8.02
CA GLY A 90 -7.76 3.86 7.15
C GLY A 90 -9.02 3.36 7.86
N PHE A 91 -8.90 2.89 9.11
CA PHE A 91 -10.06 2.48 9.91
C PHE A 91 -10.99 3.65 10.26
N ILE A 92 -10.44 4.81 10.66
CA ILE A 92 -11.25 6.00 10.93
C ILE A 92 -12.02 6.42 9.67
N ASN A 93 -11.36 6.44 8.51
CA ASN A 93 -12.00 6.77 7.24
C ASN A 93 -13.07 5.75 6.84
N PHE A 94 -12.86 4.47 7.15
CA PHE A 94 -13.85 3.43 6.92
C PHE A 94 -15.17 3.71 7.66
N PHE A 95 -15.10 4.04 8.95
CA PHE A 95 -16.29 4.39 9.73
C PHE A 95 -16.91 5.72 9.30
N TYR A 96 -16.09 6.71 8.95
CA TYR A 96 -16.54 7.99 8.44
C TYR A 96 -17.35 7.84 7.14
N PHE A 97 -16.88 7.02 6.21
CA PHE A 97 -17.61 6.68 4.99
C PHE A 97 -18.95 6.01 5.26
N ILE A 98 -19.01 5.01 6.15
CA ILE A 98 -20.28 4.37 6.52
C ILE A 98 -21.25 5.43 7.01
N HIS A 99 -20.80 6.36 7.85
CA HIS A 99 -21.63 7.45 8.34
C HIS A 99 -22.09 8.38 7.21
N LYS A 100 -21.18 8.79 6.31
CA LYS A 100 -21.48 9.71 5.20
C LYS A 100 -22.33 9.10 4.09
N THR A 101 -22.30 7.78 3.92
CA THR A 101 -23.06 7.10 2.86
C THR A 101 -24.46 6.67 3.27
N LYS A 102 -24.78 6.67 4.58
CA LYS A 102 -26.15 6.40 5.10
C LYS A 102 -27.29 7.14 4.39
N PRO A 103 -27.16 8.42 4.00
CA PRO A 103 -28.25 9.15 3.36
C PRO A 103 -28.48 8.78 1.88
N PHE A 104 -27.54 8.08 1.25
CA PHE A 104 -27.59 7.80 -0.18
C PHE A 104 -28.14 6.39 -0.44
N PRO A 105 -29.03 6.23 -1.45
CA PRO A 105 -29.37 4.90 -1.95
C PRO A 105 -28.13 4.15 -2.43
N ARG A 106 -28.22 2.81 -2.48
CA ARG A 106 -27.10 1.96 -2.87
C ARG A 106 -26.58 2.35 -4.26
N GLY A 107 -25.29 2.68 -4.35
CA GLY A 107 -24.64 3.06 -5.61
C GLY A 107 -24.75 4.54 -5.98
N GLU A 108 -25.46 5.35 -5.20
CA GLU A 108 -25.69 6.77 -5.50
C GLU A 108 -24.79 7.73 -4.69
N ALA A 109 -23.88 7.19 -3.88
CA ALA A 109 -22.95 8.01 -3.12
C ALA A 109 -22.02 8.82 -4.06
N PRO A 110 -21.76 10.10 -3.75
CA PRO A 110 -20.81 10.94 -4.48
C PRO A 110 -19.44 10.29 -4.67
N THR A 111 -18.82 10.54 -5.83
CA THR A 111 -17.58 9.86 -6.23
C THR A 111 -16.39 10.25 -5.35
N ASP A 112 -16.36 11.48 -4.85
CA ASP A 112 -15.41 11.97 -3.85
C ASP A 112 -15.53 11.19 -2.53
N ILE A 113 -16.72 10.86 -2.06
CA ILE A 113 -16.91 10.04 -0.84
C ILE A 113 -16.42 8.61 -1.06
N VAL A 114 -16.74 8.01 -2.20
CA VAL A 114 -16.31 6.64 -2.56
C VAL A 114 -14.80 6.57 -2.81
N SER A 115 -14.21 7.54 -3.49
CA SER A 115 -12.78 7.56 -3.76
C SER A 115 -11.96 7.74 -2.48
N GLY A 116 -12.47 8.48 -1.50
CA GLY A 116 -11.82 8.70 -0.20
C GLY A 116 -11.63 7.43 0.61
N ILE A 117 -12.67 6.60 0.75
CA ILE A 117 -12.52 5.35 1.50
C ILE A 117 -11.64 4.35 0.76
N PHE A 118 -11.86 4.17 -0.55
CA PHE A 118 -11.10 3.18 -1.31
C PHE A 118 -9.62 3.57 -1.34
N SER A 119 -9.31 4.85 -1.53
CA SER A 119 -7.92 5.33 -1.44
C SER A 119 -7.33 5.13 -0.04
N SER A 120 -8.10 5.30 1.05
CA SER A 120 -7.56 5.13 2.42
C SER A 120 -7.08 3.71 2.72
N LEU A 121 -7.82 2.69 2.28
CA LEU A 121 -7.39 1.29 2.41
C LEU A 121 -6.23 0.98 1.46
N GLN A 122 -6.25 1.54 0.25
CA GLN A 122 -5.19 1.37 -0.73
C GLN A 122 -3.88 2.01 -0.31
N MET A 123 -3.91 3.10 0.49
CA MET A 123 -2.71 3.67 1.12
C MET A 123 -2.01 2.65 2.01
N VAL A 124 -2.75 1.84 2.77
CA VAL A 124 -2.19 0.79 3.63
C VAL A 124 -1.48 -0.25 2.80
N PHE A 125 -2.12 -0.74 1.73
CA PHE A 125 -1.52 -1.75 0.84
C PHE A 125 -0.31 -1.22 0.09
N ALA A 126 -0.40 -0.04 -0.53
CA ALA A 126 0.71 0.58 -1.25
C ALA A 126 1.91 0.86 -0.32
N PHE A 127 1.66 1.26 0.93
CA PHE A 127 2.73 1.44 1.91
C PHE A 127 3.37 0.10 2.33
N LEU A 128 2.56 -0.94 2.51
CA LEU A 128 3.05 -2.29 2.81
C LEU A 128 3.93 -2.83 1.66
N GLU A 129 3.54 -2.60 0.41
CA GLU A 129 4.33 -2.95 -0.77
C GLU A 129 5.69 -2.22 -0.79
N TYR A 130 5.71 -0.94 -0.43
CA TYR A 130 6.95 -0.18 -0.29
C TYR A 130 7.87 -0.77 0.79
N ILE A 131 7.31 -1.15 1.96
CA ILE A 131 8.06 -1.82 3.03
C ILE A 131 8.67 -3.13 2.52
N ILE A 132 7.86 -3.96 1.85
CA ILE A 132 8.28 -5.24 1.28
C ILE A 132 9.42 -5.07 0.28
N ALA A 133 9.26 -4.20 -0.72
CA ALA A 133 10.27 -3.96 -1.75
C ALA A 133 11.59 -3.43 -1.13
N SER A 134 11.48 -2.54 -0.15
CA SER A 134 12.64 -2.00 0.58
C SER A 134 13.37 -3.07 1.40
N ALA A 135 12.62 -3.95 2.06
CA ALA A 135 13.17 -5.07 2.81
C ALA A 135 13.91 -6.07 1.91
N LEU A 136 13.27 -6.46 0.80
CA LEU A 136 13.85 -7.36 -0.21
C LEU A 136 15.15 -6.81 -0.78
N LEU A 137 15.21 -5.49 -1.02
CA LEU A 137 16.44 -4.83 -1.48
C LEU A 137 17.57 -5.01 -0.46
N LYS A 138 17.30 -4.76 0.82
CA LYS A 138 18.29 -4.92 1.90
C LYS A 138 18.75 -6.37 2.07
N ILE A 139 17.82 -7.33 2.00
CA ILE A 139 18.12 -8.77 2.06
C ILE A 139 19.03 -9.18 0.89
N THR A 140 18.68 -8.77 -0.33
CA THR A 140 19.44 -9.10 -1.55
C THR A 140 20.85 -8.50 -1.52
N TYR A 141 21.03 -7.30 -0.96
CA TYR A 141 22.36 -6.72 -0.78
C TYR A 141 23.20 -7.49 0.24
N LYS A 142 22.61 -7.89 1.37
CA LYS A 142 23.33 -8.66 2.39
C LYS A 142 23.81 -10.02 1.88
N GLN A 143 22.99 -10.74 1.12
CA GLN A 143 23.35 -12.03 0.52
C GLN A 143 24.50 -11.95 -0.48
N LYS A 144 24.78 -10.79 -1.09
CA LYS A 144 25.92 -10.61 -2.01
C LYS A 144 27.27 -10.41 -1.30
N VAL A 145 27.25 -10.08 0.00
CA VAL A 145 28.45 -9.74 0.77
C VAL A 145 28.98 -10.96 1.56
N THR A 146 28.13 -11.96 1.77
CA THR A 146 28.47 -13.31 2.26
C THR A 146 28.80 -14.24 1.11
#